data_AF-A0A914TGA8-F1
#
_entry.id   AF-A0A914TGA8-F1
#
_cell.length_a   1.000
_cell.length_b   1.000
_cell.length_c   1.000
_cell.angle_alpha   90.00
_cell.angle_beta   90.00
_cell.angle_gamma   90.00
#
_symmetry.space_group_name_H-M   'P 1'
#
loop_
_entity.id
_entity.type
_entity.pdbx_description
1 polymer ?
#
loop_
_entity_poly.entity_id
_entity_poly.type
_entity_poly.pdbx_seq_one_letter_code
_entity_poly.pdbx_strand_id
1 'polypeptide(L)'
;KFDYLIRDAARSGIPVSINKNVVDLLFKTAQIVEHPNYGFSWIAFPLKFSDSILHIFEARKSLHEQLYNHRVLIILDELLKKALQAAGDDLELLGTNNNPVKLKDSAGDYLELLGTNNNPVKLKDCTSDLNAYLKLNDSVVDLIYNSLPNEPRMIEARRLLEQISARKFPRAVAKLDYLKPQKREFEDEVKRALNEDGIDCSEVTIVMKVFHFGKGFHNPIGDVLFYETKNSVELVKHSTDTSCSRTCLFVYGPVGCSDEFASKIHKHLSTFAEDKGFEIPTKLFP
;
A
#
# COMPACT_ATOMS: atom_id res chain seq x y z
N LYS A 1 10.18 12.64 4.41
CA LYS A 1 9.42 12.46 3.15
C LYS A 1 10.25 12.81 1.92
N PHE A 2 10.95 13.95 1.91
CA PHE A 2 11.78 14.39 0.77
C PHE A 2 12.66 13.30 0.18
N ASP A 3 13.38 12.58 1.05
CA ASP A 3 14.29 11.52 0.63
C ASP A 3 13.61 10.44 -0.23
N TYR A 4 12.60 9.75 0.29
CA TYR A 4 11.96 8.66 -0.45
C TYR A 4 11.26 9.17 -1.72
N LEU A 5 10.66 10.37 -1.69
CA LEU A 5 9.96 10.90 -2.87
C LEU A 5 10.94 11.13 -4.03
N ILE A 6 12.13 11.66 -3.76
CA ILE A 6 13.17 11.87 -4.77
C ILE A 6 13.80 10.53 -5.18
N ARG A 7 14.12 9.69 -4.21
CA ARG A 7 14.75 8.37 -4.41
C ARG A 7 13.88 7.48 -5.28
N ASP A 8 12.60 7.36 -4.95
CA ASP A 8 11.69 6.44 -5.61
C ASP A 8 11.29 6.95 -6.99
N ALA A 9 11.10 8.26 -7.16
CA ALA A 9 10.93 8.87 -8.48
C ALA A 9 12.12 8.59 -9.39
N ALA A 10 13.35 8.77 -8.89
CA ALA A 10 14.57 8.49 -9.65
C ALA A 10 14.73 7.00 -10.00
N ARG A 11 14.35 6.08 -9.09
CA ARG A 11 14.45 4.63 -9.30
C ARG A 11 13.35 4.06 -10.19
N SER A 12 12.15 4.64 -10.15
CA SER A 12 11.01 4.20 -10.96
C SER A 12 10.93 4.88 -12.33
N GLY A 13 11.66 5.99 -12.53
CA GLY A 13 11.54 6.82 -13.74
C GLY A 13 10.26 7.65 -13.79
N ILE A 14 9.48 7.70 -12.70
CA ILE A 14 8.26 8.51 -12.63
C ILE A 14 8.65 9.95 -12.34
N PRO A 15 8.33 10.91 -13.22
CA PRO A 15 8.63 12.32 -12.98
C PRO A 15 7.77 12.85 -11.83
N VAL A 16 8.41 13.59 -10.92
CA VAL A 16 7.74 14.32 -9.84
C VAL A 16 8.20 15.77 -9.84
N SER A 17 7.32 16.68 -9.41
CA SER A 17 7.57 18.13 -9.39
C SER A 17 8.56 18.60 -8.32
N ILE A 18 9.23 17.67 -7.62
CA ILE A 18 10.21 17.96 -6.58
C ILE A 18 11.59 17.47 -6.98
N ASN A 19 12.62 18.22 -6.60
CA ASN A 19 14.01 17.83 -6.81
C ASN A 19 14.87 18.26 -5.62
N LYS A 20 16.12 17.80 -5.62
CA LYS A 20 17.07 18.08 -4.54
C LYS A 20 17.29 19.58 -4.31
N ASN A 21 17.34 20.39 -5.37
CA ASN A 21 17.57 21.83 -5.25
C ASN A 21 16.44 22.55 -4.52
N VAL A 22 15.19 22.19 -4.81
CA VAL A 22 14.01 22.73 -4.11
C VAL A 22 14.07 22.36 -2.63
N VAL A 23 14.38 21.11 -2.32
CA VAL A 23 14.51 20.63 -0.93
C VAL A 23 15.62 21.40 -0.20
N ASP A 24 16.82 21.48 -0.79
CA ASP A 24 17.95 22.20 -0.19
C ASP A 24 17.62 23.68 0.09
N LEU A 25 16.85 24.32 -0.79
CA LEU A 25 16.40 25.69 -0.63
C LEU A 25 15.37 25.84 0.51
N LEU A 26 14.43 24.90 0.64
CA LEU A 26 13.50 24.85 1.77
C LEU A 26 14.24 24.71 3.10
N PHE A 27 15.25 23.83 3.19
CA PHE A 27 16.06 23.67 4.40
C PHE A 27 16.85 24.94 4.75
N LYS A 28 17.44 25.61 3.76
CA LYS A 28 18.22 26.84 3.97
C LYS A 28 17.37 28.05 4.40
N THR A 29 16.07 28.03 4.08
CA THR A 29 15.18 29.17 4.29
C THR A 29 14.13 28.92 5.37
N ALA A 30 14.02 27.69 5.89
CA ALA A 30 13.17 27.39 7.01
C ALA A 30 13.55 28.22 8.25
N GLN A 31 12.54 28.67 8.99
CA GLN A 31 12.71 29.44 10.22
C GLN A 31 11.90 28.83 11.35
N ILE A 32 12.31 29.13 12.58
CA ILE A 32 11.54 28.80 13.77
C ILE A 32 10.71 30.04 14.14
N VAL A 33 9.40 29.87 14.26
CA VAL A 33 8.44 30.92 14.63
C VAL A 33 7.56 30.43 15.77
N GLU A 34 6.96 31.33 16.54
CA GLU A 34 5.95 30.95 17.54
C GLU A 34 4.62 30.65 16.84
N HIS A 35 3.98 29.53 17.20
CA HIS A 35 2.70 29.18 16.61
C HIS A 35 1.57 30.07 17.18
N PRO A 36 0.83 30.81 16.34
CA PRO A 36 -0.15 31.79 16.79
C PRO A 36 -1.28 31.24 17.68
N ASN A 37 -1.66 29.96 17.53
CA ASN A 37 -2.76 29.40 18.33
C ASN A 37 -2.28 28.54 19.52
N TYR A 38 -1.00 28.18 19.59
CA TYR A 38 -0.51 27.21 20.59
C TYR A 38 0.66 27.72 21.43
N GLY A 39 1.32 28.82 21.06
CA GLY A 39 2.46 29.37 21.81
C GLY A 39 3.74 28.52 21.79
N PHE A 40 3.78 27.44 20.99
CA PHE A 40 4.97 26.61 20.82
C PHE A 40 5.74 26.99 19.57
N SER A 41 7.05 26.78 19.58
CA SER A 41 7.91 26.98 18.41
C SER A 41 7.59 25.98 17.29
N TRP A 42 7.43 26.47 16.06
CA TRP A 42 7.21 25.68 14.84
C TRP A 42 8.10 26.10 13.69
N ILE A 43 8.23 25.18 12.73
CA ILE A 43 8.95 25.42 11.49
C ILE A 43 8.01 26.13 10.52
N ALA A 44 8.45 27.27 10.00
CA ALA A 44 7.79 28.02 8.94
C ALA A 44 8.69 28.16 7.72
N PHE A 45 8.07 28.31 6.55
CA PHE A 45 8.74 28.47 5.27
C PHE A 45 8.42 29.82 4.64
N PRO A 46 9.29 30.38 3.77
CA PRO A 46 8.94 31.57 3.02
C PRO A 46 7.67 31.34 2.18
N LEU A 47 6.74 32.30 2.20
CA LEU A 47 5.48 32.21 1.46
C LEU A 47 5.70 31.96 -0.03
N LYS A 48 6.75 32.54 -0.62
CA LYS A 48 7.14 32.30 -2.03
C LYS A 48 7.45 30.84 -2.39
N PHE A 49 7.59 29.96 -1.41
CA PHE A 49 7.79 28.51 -1.62
C PHE A 49 6.53 27.69 -1.33
N SER A 50 5.36 28.30 -1.14
CA SER A 50 4.10 27.59 -0.93
C SER A 50 3.82 26.54 -1.98
N ASP A 51 4.02 26.88 -3.25
CA ASP A 51 3.76 25.97 -4.37
C ASP A 51 4.78 24.83 -4.39
N SER A 52 6.03 25.11 -4.02
CA SER A 52 7.05 24.06 -3.85
C SER A 52 6.65 23.05 -2.75
N ILE A 53 6.02 23.52 -1.67
CA ILE A 53 5.49 22.65 -0.61
C ILE A 53 4.25 21.89 -1.10
N LEU A 54 3.36 22.54 -1.84
CA LEU A 54 2.22 21.88 -2.46
C LEU A 54 2.66 20.73 -3.38
N HIS A 55 3.68 20.97 -4.21
CA HIS A 55 4.28 19.97 -5.09
C HIS A 55 4.82 18.74 -4.34
N ILE A 56 5.23 18.87 -3.07
CA ILE A 56 5.66 17.72 -2.24
C ILE A 56 4.48 16.81 -1.92
N PHE A 57 3.31 17.39 -1.65
CA PHE A 57 2.08 16.63 -1.42
C PHE A 57 1.56 15.98 -2.70
N GLU A 58 1.63 16.69 -3.82
CA GLU A 58 1.29 16.18 -5.15
C GLU A 58 2.22 15.05 -5.58
N ALA A 59 3.54 15.20 -5.37
CA ALA A 59 4.52 14.15 -5.65
C ALA A 59 4.21 12.89 -4.84
N ARG A 60 3.83 13.03 -3.57
CA ARG A 60 3.39 11.90 -2.76
C ARG A 60 2.17 11.22 -3.39
N LYS A 61 1.11 11.97 -3.69
CA LYS A 61 -0.13 11.42 -4.27
C LYS A 61 0.18 10.71 -5.59
N SER A 62 0.94 11.36 -6.47
CA SER A 62 1.37 10.83 -7.77
C SER A 62 2.12 9.50 -7.64
N LEU A 63 3.12 9.40 -6.75
CA LEU A 63 3.83 8.14 -6.52
C LEU A 63 2.94 7.05 -5.93
N HIS A 64 1.98 7.39 -5.06
CA HIS A 64 0.99 6.40 -4.61
C HIS A 64 0.08 5.90 -5.74
N GLU A 65 -0.31 6.77 -6.66
CA GLU A 65 -1.18 6.43 -7.79
C GLU A 65 -0.46 5.61 -8.87
N GLN A 66 0.78 5.98 -9.18
CA GLN A 66 1.51 5.41 -10.31
C GLN A 66 2.44 4.25 -9.91
N LEU A 67 3.02 4.31 -8.71
CA LEU A 67 4.00 3.34 -8.24
C LEU A 67 3.43 2.45 -7.14
N TYR A 68 3.23 2.99 -5.93
CA TYR A 68 3.03 2.16 -4.73
C TYR A 68 1.70 1.38 -4.73
N ASN A 69 0.67 1.87 -5.42
CA ASN A 69 -0.59 1.15 -5.60
C ASN A 69 -0.87 0.91 -7.08
N HIS A 70 0.17 0.63 -7.87
CA HIS A 70 -0.05 0.15 -9.22
C HIS A 70 -0.94 -1.10 -9.20
N ARG A 71 -1.92 -1.19 -10.09
CA ARG A 71 -2.95 -2.25 -10.11
C ARG A 71 -2.40 -3.67 -10.01
N VAL A 72 -1.24 -3.95 -10.60
CA VAL A 72 -0.59 -5.27 -10.50
C VAL A 72 0.03 -5.48 -9.12
N LEU A 73 0.69 -4.46 -8.55
CA LEU A 73 1.27 -4.57 -7.22
C LEU A 73 0.20 -4.80 -6.16
N ILE A 74 -0.96 -4.12 -6.26
CA ILE A 74 -2.08 -4.33 -5.34
C ILE A 74 -2.46 -5.81 -5.23
N ILE A 75 -2.60 -6.51 -6.36
CA ILE A 75 -3.00 -7.91 -6.33
C ILE A 75 -1.85 -8.83 -5.90
N LEU A 76 -0.61 -8.50 -6.25
CA LEU A 76 0.56 -9.22 -5.76
C LEU A 76 0.71 -9.10 -4.24
N ASP A 77 0.48 -7.93 -3.67
CA ASP A 77 0.50 -7.70 -2.23
C ASP A 77 -0.59 -8.51 -1.53
N GLU A 78 -1.80 -8.59 -2.10
CA GLU A 78 -2.88 -9.42 -1.53
C GLU A 78 -2.54 -10.92 -1.59
N LEU A 79 -1.90 -11.40 -2.66
CA LEU A 79 -1.44 -12.79 -2.76
C LEU A 79 -0.30 -13.07 -1.77
N LEU A 80 0.67 -12.16 -1.66
CA LEU A 80 1.79 -12.29 -0.71
C LEU A 80 1.28 -12.28 0.72
N LYS A 81 0.35 -11.39 1.06
CA LYS A 81 -0.30 -11.36 2.37
C LYS A 81 -1.01 -12.67 2.68
N LYS A 82 -1.77 -13.23 1.73
CA LYS A 82 -2.42 -14.55 1.90
C LYS A 82 -1.39 -15.66 2.09
N ALA A 83 -0.27 -15.62 1.36
CA ALA A 83 0.80 -16.60 1.51
C ALA A 83 1.45 -16.53 2.91
N LEU A 84 1.76 -15.32 3.37
CA LEU A 84 2.31 -15.09 4.70
C LEU A 84 1.33 -15.46 5.81
N GLN A 85 0.02 -15.24 5.63
CA GLN A 85 -1.02 -15.67 6.57
C GLN A 85 -1.14 -17.19 6.63
N ALA A 86 -1.17 -17.86 5.47
CA ALA A 86 -1.20 -19.32 5.39
C ALA A 86 0.03 -19.95 6.06
N ALA A 87 1.20 -19.33 5.93
CA ALA A 87 2.39 -19.75 6.66
C ALA A 87 2.34 -19.37 8.15
N GLY A 88 1.76 -18.21 8.50
CA GLY A 88 1.93 -17.58 9.81
C GLY A 88 1.16 -18.21 10.97
N ASP A 89 0.13 -19.03 10.70
CA ASP A 89 -0.54 -19.80 11.76
C ASP A 89 0.33 -20.94 12.30
N ASP A 90 1.29 -21.40 11.49
CA ASP A 90 1.99 -22.66 11.67
C ASP A 90 3.52 -22.57 11.56
N LEU A 91 4.08 -21.44 11.11
CA LEU A 91 5.52 -21.19 11.09
C LEU A 91 6.01 -20.82 12.49
N GLU A 92 6.58 -21.79 13.21
CA GLU A 92 7.30 -21.59 14.48
C GLU A 92 8.81 -21.48 14.22
N LEU A 93 9.44 -20.41 14.70
CA LEU A 93 10.81 -20.04 14.32
C LEU A 93 11.83 -20.43 15.43
N LEU A 94 12.47 -21.60 15.33
CA LEU A 94 13.59 -22.05 16.20
C LEU A 94 14.94 -21.97 15.47
N GLY A 95 16.10 -22.21 16.10
CA GLY A 95 17.41 -22.01 15.46
C GLY A 95 18.51 -22.97 15.88
N THR A 96 19.52 -23.03 15.02
CA THR A 96 20.75 -23.84 15.09
C THR A 96 21.69 -23.51 16.25
N ASN A 97 22.10 -24.55 16.98
CA ASN A 97 23.38 -24.60 17.67
C ASN A 97 24.42 -25.17 16.69
N ASN A 98 25.67 -24.68 16.70
CA ASN A 98 26.81 -25.12 15.87
C ASN A 98 27.28 -26.58 16.12
N ASN A 99 26.39 -27.51 16.47
CA ASN A 99 26.68 -28.92 16.64
C ASN A 99 25.80 -29.75 15.70
N PRO A 100 26.37 -30.67 14.90
CA PRO A 100 25.59 -31.56 14.04
C PRO A 100 24.72 -32.49 14.90
N VAL A 101 23.40 -32.30 14.86
CA VAL A 101 22.42 -33.22 15.49
C VAL A 101 22.15 -34.38 14.53
N LYS A 102 22.18 -35.59 15.07
CA LYS A 102 21.90 -36.82 14.33
C LYS A 102 20.42 -36.91 13.97
N LEU A 103 20.16 -37.08 12.68
CA LEU A 103 18.94 -37.63 12.10
C LEU A 103 18.55 -38.93 12.81
N LYS A 104 17.48 -38.90 13.60
CA LYS A 104 16.65 -40.09 13.87
C LYS A 104 15.29 -39.64 14.38
N ASP A 105 14.32 -39.83 13.49
CA ASP A 105 12.89 -39.94 13.73
C ASP A 105 12.08 -38.63 13.69
N SER A 106 11.43 -38.45 12.53
CA SER A 106 10.34 -37.51 12.18
C SER A 106 10.77 -36.31 11.32
N ALA A 107 10.29 -36.33 10.07
CA ALA A 107 10.56 -35.37 9.02
C ALA A 107 9.87 -34.02 9.25
N GLY A 108 10.61 -32.91 9.09
CA GLY A 108 10.02 -31.57 9.08
C GLY A 108 10.97 -30.42 9.42
N ASP A 109 12.24 -30.46 9.02
CA ASP A 109 13.19 -29.37 9.31
C ASP A 109 12.89 -28.13 8.44
N TYR A 110 12.26 -27.08 8.99
CA TYR A 110 12.08 -25.80 8.29
C TYR A 110 12.17 -24.54 9.17
N LEU A 111 13.11 -23.66 8.75
CA LEU A 111 13.04 -22.19 8.67
C LEU A 111 13.09 -21.42 9.98
N GLU A 112 14.23 -20.75 10.22
CA GLU A 112 14.74 -20.53 11.57
C GLU A 112 14.97 -19.05 11.96
N LEU A 113 14.23 -18.48 12.92
CA LEU A 113 14.50 -17.16 13.54
C LEU A 113 14.20 -17.15 15.05
N LEU A 114 15.19 -17.48 15.89
CA LEU A 114 15.03 -17.51 17.37
C LEU A 114 14.65 -16.15 17.96
N GLY A 115 13.66 -16.15 18.86
CA GLY A 115 13.37 -15.03 19.75
C GLY A 115 14.29 -14.97 20.97
N THR A 116 13.86 -14.24 21.99
CA THR A 116 14.58 -14.10 23.27
C THR A 116 14.69 -15.45 23.97
N ASN A 117 15.86 -15.72 24.56
CA ASN A 117 16.18 -17.00 25.25
C ASN A 117 16.10 -18.24 24.35
N ASN A 118 16.26 -18.08 23.03
CA ASN A 118 16.17 -19.15 22.05
C ASN A 118 14.78 -19.84 22.01
N ASN A 119 13.72 -19.09 22.31
CA ASN A 119 12.35 -19.61 22.20
C ASN A 119 11.83 -19.49 20.75
N PRO A 120 10.96 -20.44 20.32
CA PRO A 120 10.24 -20.32 19.06
C PRO A 120 9.33 -19.10 19.10
N VAL A 121 9.28 -18.34 18.02
CA VAL A 121 8.27 -17.29 17.84
C VAL A 121 7.53 -17.54 16.54
N LYS A 122 6.19 -17.41 16.53
CA LYS A 122 5.44 -17.53 15.29
C LYS A 122 5.59 -16.28 14.45
N LEU A 123 5.50 -16.39 13.12
CA LEU A 123 5.57 -15.23 12.23
C LEU A 123 4.60 -14.11 12.65
N LYS A 124 3.37 -14.47 13.03
CA LYS A 124 2.36 -13.52 13.50
C LYS A 124 2.68 -12.85 14.85
N ASP A 125 3.53 -13.48 15.65
CA ASP A 125 3.90 -13.03 16.99
C ASP A 125 5.29 -12.35 17.03
N CYS A 126 6.02 -12.32 15.90
CA CYS A 126 7.36 -11.75 15.79
C CYS A 126 7.45 -10.29 16.26
N THR A 127 6.39 -9.49 16.10
CA THR A 127 6.38 -8.09 16.55
C THR A 127 6.42 -7.94 18.07
N SER A 128 6.12 -9.02 18.81
CA SER A 128 6.16 -9.05 20.28
C SER A 128 7.52 -9.49 20.84
N ASP A 129 8.43 -9.96 19.98
CA ASP A 129 9.80 -10.34 20.37
C ASP A 129 10.83 -9.62 19.48
N LEU A 130 11.62 -8.73 20.08
CA LEU A 130 12.59 -7.92 19.34
C LEU A 130 13.64 -8.77 18.62
N ASN A 131 14.09 -9.88 19.20
CA ASN A 131 15.11 -10.74 18.60
C ASN A 131 14.56 -11.47 17.36
N ALA A 132 13.31 -11.92 17.42
CA ALA A 132 12.62 -12.49 16.27
C ALA A 132 12.36 -11.43 15.18
N TYR A 133 11.87 -10.25 15.58
CA TYR A 133 11.59 -9.15 14.65
C TYR A 133 12.81 -8.67 13.87
N LEU A 134 13.98 -8.55 14.52
CA LEU A 134 15.22 -8.12 13.86
C LEU A 134 15.70 -9.08 12.78
N LYS A 135 15.30 -10.35 12.85
CA LYS A 135 15.64 -11.37 11.87
C LYS A 135 14.59 -11.49 10.77
N LEU A 136 13.39 -10.97 10.99
CA LEU A 136 12.30 -10.98 10.02
C LEU A 136 12.59 -10.00 8.88
N ASN A 137 12.82 -10.53 7.68
CA ASN A 137 13.03 -9.77 6.46
C ASN A 137 12.49 -10.56 5.25
N ASP A 138 12.69 -10.05 4.05
CA ASP A 138 12.18 -10.62 2.79
C ASP A 138 12.62 -12.08 2.55
N SER A 139 13.69 -12.56 3.21
CA SER A 139 14.08 -13.97 3.16
C SER A 139 12.95 -14.91 3.58
N VAL A 140 11.96 -14.46 4.37
CA VAL A 140 10.77 -15.27 4.71
C VAL A 140 10.06 -15.84 3.48
N VAL A 141 10.12 -15.15 2.34
CA VAL A 141 9.57 -15.65 1.07
C VAL A 141 10.37 -16.85 0.58
N ASP A 142 11.70 -16.76 0.59
CA ASP A 142 12.59 -17.87 0.23
C ASP A 142 12.45 -19.02 1.22
N LEU A 143 12.25 -18.70 2.50
CA LEU A 143 11.99 -19.68 3.54
C LEU A 143 10.75 -20.51 3.14
N ILE A 144 9.59 -19.86 2.95
CA ILE A 144 8.35 -20.53 2.56
C ILE A 144 8.54 -21.32 1.26
N TYR A 145 9.18 -20.73 0.26
CA TYR A 145 9.35 -21.35 -1.06
C TYR A 145 10.16 -22.65 -0.99
N ASN A 146 11.19 -22.70 -0.15
CA ASN A 146 12.08 -23.85 0.01
C ASN A 146 11.60 -24.84 1.09
N SER A 147 10.36 -24.71 1.59
CA SER A 147 9.79 -25.64 2.57
C SER A 147 9.51 -27.04 1.99
N LEU A 148 9.42 -28.08 2.84
CA LEU A 148 9.30 -29.49 2.39
C LEU A 148 8.08 -29.63 1.48
N PRO A 149 8.18 -30.29 0.30
CA PRO A 149 7.07 -30.41 -0.63
C PRO A 149 5.79 -31.02 -0.04
N ASN A 150 5.92 -31.86 0.98
CA ASN A 150 4.81 -32.56 1.63
C ASN A 150 4.38 -31.94 2.97
N GLU A 151 4.96 -30.81 3.38
CA GLU A 151 4.56 -30.12 4.62
C GLU A 151 3.15 -29.53 4.43
N PRO A 152 2.08 -30.12 5.02
CA PRO A 152 0.71 -29.73 4.71
C PRO A 152 0.43 -28.27 5.03
N ARG A 153 1.08 -27.74 6.08
CA ARG A 153 0.94 -26.38 6.56
C ARG A 153 1.51 -25.34 5.60
N MET A 154 2.42 -25.74 4.71
CA MET A 154 3.11 -24.84 3.78
C MET A 154 2.64 -24.98 2.33
N ILE A 155 1.76 -25.96 2.03
CA ILE A 155 1.24 -26.20 0.67
C ILE A 155 0.57 -24.94 0.11
N GLU A 156 -0.35 -24.34 0.86
CA GLU A 156 -1.11 -23.18 0.38
C GLU A 156 -0.22 -21.95 0.21
N ALA A 157 0.70 -21.71 1.16
CA ALA A 157 1.64 -20.61 1.07
C ALA A 157 2.56 -20.73 -0.15
N ARG A 158 3.15 -21.92 -0.39
CA ARG A 158 3.95 -22.19 -1.59
C ARG A 158 3.13 -22.02 -2.87
N ARG A 159 1.92 -22.58 -2.92
CA ARG A 159 1.03 -22.48 -4.08
C ARG A 159 0.77 -21.02 -4.47
N LEU A 160 0.57 -20.13 -3.49
CA LEU A 160 0.38 -18.69 -3.72
C LEU A 160 1.67 -18.00 -4.21
N LEU A 161 2.83 -18.33 -3.65
CA LEU A 161 4.12 -17.80 -4.13
C LEU A 161 4.45 -18.29 -5.55
N GLU A 162 4.18 -19.56 -5.86
CA GLU A 162 4.32 -20.11 -7.22
C GLU A 162 3.40 -19.40 -8.21
N GLN A 163 2.18 -19.03 -7.81
CA GLN A 163 1.29 -18.21 -8.63
C GLN A 163 1.91 -16.84 -8.94
N ILE A 164 2.51 -16.17 -7.96
CA ILE A 164 3.22 -14.90 -8.15
C ILE A 164 4.38 -15.08 -9.14
N SER A 165 5.25 -16.06 -8.90
CA SER A 165 6.43 -16.35 -9.73
C SER A 165 6.06 -16.73 -11.16
N ALA A 166 4.99 -17.52 -11.34
CA ALA A 166 4.46 -17.90 -12.65
C ALA A 166 3.62 -16.80 -13.32
N ARG A 167 3.47 -15.63 -12.69
CA ARG A 167 2.59 -14.52 -13.12
C ARG A 167 1.14 -14.95 -13.36
N LYS A 168 0.66 -15.91 -12.57
CA LYS A 168 -0.71 -16.44 -12.58
C LYS A 168 -1.53 -15.81 -11.45
N PHE A 169 -1.80 -14.52 -11.57
CA PHE A 169 -2.57 -13.76 -10.57
C PHE A 169 -3.90 -13.24 -11.15
N PRO A 170 -4.88 -12.89 -10.27
CA PRO A 170 -6.17 -12.33 -10.68
C PRO A 170 -6.03 -11.15 -11.65
N ARG A 171 -6.86 -11.13 -12.69
CA ARG A 171 -6.79 -10.12 -13.77
C ARG A 171 -7.47 -8.84 -13.33
N ALA A 172 -6.80 -7.70 -13.49
CA ALA A 172 -7.44 -6.40 -13.27
C ALA A 172 -8.51 -6.13 -14.35
N VAL A 173 -9.75 -5.92 -13.93
CA VAL A 173 -10.91 -5.77 -14.82
C VAL A 173 -11.35 -4.31 -14.92
N ALA A 174 -11.54 -3.66 -13.79
CA ALA A 174 -12.06 -2.31 -13.75
C ALA A 174 -11.44 -1.48 -12.63
N LYS A 175 -11.45 -0.17 -12.83
CA LYS A 175 -11.09 0.84 -11.84
C LYS A 175 -12.24 1.84 -11.75
N LEU A 176 -12.81 1.99 -10.56
CA LEU A 176 -13.88 2.95 -10.29
C LEU A 176 -13.33 4.07 -9.41
N ASP A 177 -13.30 5.28 -9.94
CA ASP A 177 -12.89 6.48 -9.21
C ASP A 177 -14.10 7.21 -8.63
N TYR A 178 -13.97 7.72 -7.41
CA TYR A 178 -15.01 8.57 -6.82
C TYR A 178 -14.42 9.63 -5.88
N LEU A 179 -15.09 10.78 -5.86
CA LEU A 179 -14.60 12.03 -5.26
C LEU A 179 -14.94 12.20 -3.77
N LYS A 180 -15.80 11.33 -3.19
CA LYS A 180 -16.25 11.45 -1.80
C LYS A 180 -15.67 10.33 -0.91
N PRO A 181 -15.48 10.57 0.40
CA PRO A 181 -15.15 9.51 1.33
C PRO A 181 -16.26 8.46 1.33
N GLN A 182 -15.92 7.20 1.05
CA GLN A 182 -16.81 6.08 1.30
C GLN A 182 -16.20 5.20 2.39
N LYS A 183 -17.07 4.58 3.20
CA LYS A 183 -16.67 3.63 4.23
C LYS A 183 -16.28 2.29 3.59
N ARG A 184 -15.59 1.43 4.35
CA ARG A 184 -15.27 0.04 3.97
C ARG A 184 -16.49 -0.76 3.47
N GLU A 185 -17.68 -0.42 3.96
CA GLU A 185 -18.99 -0.97 3.56
C GLU A 185 -19.28 -0.87 2.04
N PHE A 186 -18.54 -0.03 1.32
CA PHE A 186 -18.68 0.13 -0.14
C PHE A 186 -18.17 -1.08 -0.93
N GLU A 187 -17.14 -1.79 -0.44
CA GLU A 187 -16.71 -3.05 -1.07
C GLU A 187 -17.83 -4.09 -1.02
N ASP A 188 -18.56 -4.15 0.09
CA ASP A 188 -19.70 -5.04 0.25
C ASP A 188 -20.89 -4.63 -0.62
N GLU A 189 -21.08 -3.33 -0.85
CA GLU A 189 -22.11 -2.83 -1.76
C GLU A 189 -21.84 -3.23 -3.21
N VAL A 190 -20.60 -3.08 -3.68
CA VAL A 190 -20.21 -3.53 -5.02
C VAL A 190 -20.34 -5.04 -5.16
N LYS A 191 -19.95 -5.82 -4.13
CA LYS A 191 -20.16 -7.28 -4.13
C LYS A 191 -21.64 -7.65 -4.17
N ARG A 192 -22.51 -6.95 -3.43
CA ARG A 192 -23.96 -7.19 -3.49
C ARG A 192 -24.50 -6.93 -4.89
N ALA A 193 -24.15 -5.80 -5.50
CA ALA A 193 -24.58 -5.46 -6.86
C ALA A 193 -24.14 -6.53 -7.89
N LEU A 194 -22.88 -6.97 -7.82
CA LEU A 194 -22.37 -8.03 -8.70
C LEU A 194 -23.09 -9.38 -8.47
N ASN A 195 -23.39 -9.75 -7.23
CA ASN A 195 -24.12 -10.97 -6.90
C ASN A 195 -25.58 -10.93 -7.39
N GLU A 196 -26.27 -9.80 -7.26
CA GLU A 196 -27.64 -9.59 -7.77
C GLU A 196 -27.72 -9.81 -9.29
N ASP A 197 -26.62 -9.50 -9.98
CA ASP A 197 -26.43 -9.70 -11.42
C ASP A 197 -25.88 -11.09 -11.82
N GLY A 198 -25.84 -12.01 -10.86
CA GLY A 198 -25.42 -13.40 -11.07
C GLY A 198 -23.93 -13.55 -11.37
N ILE A 199 -23.08 -12.68 -10.82
CA ILE A 199 -21.63 -12.88 -10.78
C ILE A 199 -21.26 -13.38 -9.40
N ASP A 200 -20.64 -14.56 -9.32
CA ASP A 200 -20.14 -15.09 -8.05
C ASP A 200 -18.97 -14.23 -7.53
N CYS A 201 -19.24 -13.43 -6.50
CA CYS A 201 -18.23 -12.58 -5.88
C CYS A 201 -17.18 -13.35 -5.09
N SER A 202 -17.32 -14.66 -4.88
CA SER A 202 -16.26 -15.49 -4.29
C SER A 202 -15.00 -15.52 -5.18
N GLU A 203 -15.17 -15.35 -6.49
CA GLU A 203 -14.11 -15.33 -7.49
C GLU A 203 -13.58 -13.93 -7.81
N VAL A 204 -14.21 -12.88 -7.27
CA VAL A 204 -13.88 -11.48 -7.53
C VAL A 204 -13.15 -10.88 -6.34
N THR A 205 -11.96 -10.33 -6.60
CA THR A 205 -11.23 -9.56 -5.58
C THR A 205 -11.48 -8.08 -5.79
N ILE A 206 -11.91 -7.39 -4.74
CA ILE A 206 -12.14 -5.95 -4.74
C ILE A 206 -11.18 -5.32 -3.72
N VAL A 207 -10.47 -4.28 -4.12
CA VAL A 207 -9.55 -3.56 -3.24
C VAL A 207 -9.77 -2.06 -3.35
N MET A 208 -10.14 -1.43 -2.23
CA MET A 208 -10.23 0.03 -2.13
C MET A 208 -8.87 0.66 -1.77
N LYS A 209 -8.51 1.74 -2.46
CA LYS A 209 -7.32 2.57 -2.17
C LYS A 209 -7.71 4.04 -2.07
N VAL A 210 -7.08 4.75 -1.14
CA VAL A 210 -7.23 6.20 -0.96
C VAL A 210 -5.91 6.88 -1.32
N PHE A 211 -5.96 7.75 -2.33
CA PHE A 211 -4.85 8.56 -2.79
C PHE A 211 -4.98 9.94 -2.22
N HIS A 212 -4.04 10.38 -1.38
CA HIS A 212 -4.17 11.68 -0.71
C HIS A 212 -2.83 12.39 -0.47
N PHE A 213 -2.90 13.65 -0.09
CA PHE A 213 -1.74 14.50 0.21
C PHE A 213 -1.02 14.14 1.52
N GLY A 214 -1.69 13.43 2.43
CA GLY A 214 -1.04 12.85 3.61
C GLY A 214 -1.90 12.85 4.86
N LYS A 215 -3.02 13.58 4.84
CA LYS A 215 -3.98 13.72 5.95
C LYS A 215 -5.40 13.32 5.56
N GLY A 216 -5.55 12.21 4.83
CA GLY A 216 -6.85 11.77 4.34
C GLY A 216 -7.49 12.83 3.44
N PHE A 217 -8.69 13.28 3.80
CA PHE A 217 -9.46 14.29 3.05
C PHE A 217 -9.14 15.74 3.45
N HIS A 218 -8.23 15.94 4.42
CA HIS A 218 -7.76 17.27 4.81
C HIS A 218 -6.53 17.67 3.98
N ASN A 219 -6.54 18.89 3.44
CA ASN A 219 -5.41 19.40 2.66
C ASN A 219 -4.30 19.89 3.62
N PRO A 220 -3.15 19.21 3.69
CA PRO A 220 -2.10 19.52 4.65
C PRO A 220 -1.41 20.88 4.39
N ILE A 221 -1.57 21.49 3.22
CA ILE A 221 -1.00 22.83 2.97
C ILE A 221 -1.58 23.88 3.91
N GLY A 222 -2.85 23.71 4.33
CA GLY A 222 -3.52 24.58 5.28
C GLY A 222 -2.96 24.51 6.70
N ASP A 223 -2.12 23.49 6.99
CA ASP A 223 -1.45 23.33 8.29
C ASP A 223 0.02 23.81 8.26
N VAL A 224 0.50 24.29 7.11
CA VAL A 224 1.89 24.75 6.96
C VAL A 224 1.97 26.23 7.31
N LEU A 225 2.94 26.59 8.15
CA LEU A 225 3.22 27.97 8.46
C LEU A 225 4.07 28.62 7.38
N PHE A 226 3.65 29.81 6.95
CA PHE A 226 4.38 30.64 6.02
C PHE A 226 4.77 31.98 6.66
N TYR A 227 5.85 32.58 6.16
CA TYR A 227 6.25 33.94 6.48
C TYR A 227 6.55 34.73 5.20
N GLU A 228 6.13 35.99 5.12
CA GLU A 228 6.39 36.84 3.94
C GLU A 228 7.79 37.46 4.00
N THR A 229 8.07 38.06 5.15
CA THR A 229 9.38 38.62 5.50
C THR A 229 9.86 37.94 6.76
N LYS A 230 11.17 38.00 7.05
CA LYS A 230 11.77 37.31 8.22
C LYS A 230 11.10 37.65 9.56
N ASN A 231 10.25 38.68 9.62
CA ASN A 231 9.62 39.19 10.82
C ASN A 231 8.06 39.18 10.77
N SER A 232 7.43 38.77 9.67
CA SER A 232 5.95 38.72 9.54
C SER A 232 5.44 37.31 9.26
N VAL A 233 4.75 36.73 10.23
CA VAL A 233 4.09 35.42 10.14
C VAL A 233 2.63 35.64 9.79
N GLU A 234 2.35 35.95 8.52
CA GLU A 234 0.98 35.89 8.03
C GLU A 234 0.62 34.44 7.70
N LEU A 235 -0.36 33.91 8.43
CA LEU A 235 -0.99 32.62 8.12
C LEU A 235 -1.80 32.75 6.84
N VAL A 236 -1.15 32.64 5.68
CA VAL A 236 -1.86 32.56 4.41
C VAL A 236 -2.41 31.14 4.27
N LYS A 237 -3.73 30.99 4.35
CA LYS A 237 -4.41 29.77 3.90
C LYS A 237 -4.31 29.72 2.38
N HIS A 238 -3.45 28.86 1.85
CA HIS A 238 -3.44 28.58 0.41
C HIS A 238 -4.79 27.99 0.00
N SER A 239 -5.29 28.39 -1.18
CA SER A 239 -6.60 27.94 -1.68
C SER A 239 -6.66 26.41 -1.72
N THR A 240 -7.77 25.87 -1.24
CA THR A 240 -8.04 24.44 -1.12
C THR A 240 -8.70 23.85 -2.37
N ASP A 241 -8.71 24.56 -3.50
CA ASP A 241 -9.46 24.14 -4.69
C ASP A 241 -8.94 22.84 -5.31
N THR A 242 -7.68 22.46 -5.03
CA THR A 242 -7.11 21.20 -5.51
C THR A 242 -7.64 20.02 -4.68
N SER A 243 -8.26 19.04 -5.36
CA SER A 243 -8.64 17.77 -4.75
C SER A 243 -7.43 17.06 -4.12
N CYS A 244 -7.33 17.16 -2.79
CA CYS A 244 -6.23 16.62 -2.00
C CYS A 244 -6.35 15.11 -1.75
N SER A 245 -7.48 14.51 -2.14
CA SER A 245 -7.79 13.10 -1.94
C SER A 245 -8.70 12.54 -3.03
N ARG A 246 -8.48 11.29 -3.42
CA ARG A 246 -9.36 10.52 -4.30
C ARG A 246 -9.44 9.10 -3.78
N THR A 247 -10.63 8.52 -3.79
CA THR A 247 -10.79 7.10 -3.49
C THR A 247 -11.01 6.35 -4.80
N CYS A 248 -10.43 5.16 -4.87
CA CYS A 248 -10.45 4.33 -6.05
C CYS A 248 -10.69 2.88 -5.63
N LEU A 249 -11.56 2.20 -6.37
CA LEU A 249 -11.84 0.79 -6.18
C LEU A 249 -11.31 0.02 -7.39
N PHE A 250 -10.45 -0.95 -7.12
CA PHE A 250 -9.92 -1.86 -8.13
C PHE A 250 -10.68 -3.19 -8.06
N VAL A 251 -11.19 -3.64 -9.21
CA VAL A 251 -11.89 -4.92 -9.33
C VAL A 251 -11.05 -5.88 -10.15
N TYR A 252 -10.82 -7.06 -9.61
CA TYR A 252 -10.07 -8.14 -10.22
C TYR A 252 -10.96 -9.37 -10.39
N GLY A 253 -10.97 -9.93 -11.59
CA GLY A 253 -11.56 -11.24 -11.85
C GLY A 253 -10.59 -12.38 -11.50
N PRO A 254 -11.02 -13.64 -11.60
CA PRO A 254 -10.20 -14.79 -11.21
C PRO A 254 -8.95 -14.95 -12.08
N VAL A 255 -8.05 -15.85 -11.66
CA VAL A 255 -6.90 -16.27 -12.48
C VAL A 255 -7.44 -16.90 -13.77
N GLY A 256 -6.97 -16.43 -14.93
CA GLY A 256 -7.47 -16.90 -16.23
C GLY A 256 -8.81 -16.29 -16.66
N CYS A 257 -9.26 -15.22 -16.00
CA CYS A 257 -10.47 -14.45 -16.36
C CYS A 257 -10.58 -14.18 -17.87
N SER A 258 -11.65 -14.69 -18.49
CA SER A 258 -11.98 -14.47 -19.90
C SER A 258 -12.39 -13.01 -20.16
N ASP A 259 -12.30 -12.59 -21.42
CA ASP A 259 -12.75 -11.26 -21.84
C ASP A 259 -14.27 -11.10 -21.70
N GLU A 260 -15.04 -12.17 -21.89
CA GLU A 260 -16.48 -12.18 -21.69
C GLU A 260 -16.84 -11.94 -20.21
N PHE A 261 -16.17 -12.62 -19.29
CA PHE A 261 -16.39 -12.44 -17.85
C PHE A 261 -15.96 -11.03 -17.39
N ALA A 262 -14.81 -10.55 -17.86
CA ALA A 262 -14.33 -9.20 -17.58
C ALA A 262 -15.30 -8.13 -18.12
N SER A 263 -15.84 -8.33 -19.33
CA SER A 263 -16.84 -7.44 -19.94
C SER A 263 -18.16 -7.46 -19.19
N LYS A 264 -18.58 -8.63 -18.70
CA LYS A 264 -19.76 -8.76 -17.84
C LYS A 264 -19.58 -7.90 -16.58
N ILE A 265 -18.49 -8.10 -15.82
CA ILE A 265 -18.18 -7.29 -14.62
C ILE A 265 -18.15 -5.79 -14.95
N HIS A 266 -17.45 -5.38 -16.00
CA HIS A 266 -17.31 -3.96 -16.35
C HIS A 266 -18.67 -3.31 -16.69
N LYS A 267 -19.54 -4.02 -17.42
CA LYS A 267 -20.89 -3.57 -17.73
C LYS A 267 -21.72 -3.34 -16.46
N HIS A 268 -21.74 -4.31 -15.55
CA HIS A 268 -22.48 -4.19 -14.30
C HIS A 268 -21.96 -3.06 -13.41
N LEU A 269 -20.63 -2.91 -13.32
CA LEU A 269 -20.03 -1.79 -12.61
C LEU A 269 -20.36 -0.43 -13.25
N SER A 270 -20.56 -0.38 -14.57
CA SER A 270 -20.96 0.84 -15.27
C SER A 270 -22.40 1.22 -14.94
N THR A 271 -23.33 0.26 -14.95
CA THR A 271 -24.70 0.48 -14.51
C THR A 271 -24.76 0.91 -13.04
N PHE A 272 -24.02 0.21 -12.16
CA PHE A 272 -23.91 0.60 -10.75
C PHE A 272 -23.35 2.02 -10.57
N ALA A 273 -22.32 2.40 -11.35
CA ALA A 273 -21.76 3.74 -11.30
C ALA A 273 -22.78 4.80 -11.76
N GLU A 274 -23.52 4.54 -12.83
CA GLU A 274 -24.58 5.42 -13.33
C GLU A 274 -25.69 5.62 -12.30
N ASP A 275 -26.19 4.54 -11.68
CA ASP A 275 -27.24 4.58 -10.65
C ASP A 275 -26.83 5.40 -9.42
N LYS A 276 -25.53 5.43 -9.13
CA LYS A 276 -24.95 6.18 -8.00
C LYS A 276 -24.44 7.58 -8.37
N GLY A 277 -24.48 7.96 -9.65
CA GLY A 277 -23.93 9.22 -10.14
C GLY A 277 -22.41 9.31 -10.04
N PHE A 278 -21.70 8.18 -10.19
CA PHE A 278 -20.25 8.10 -10.24
C PHE A 278 -19.72 8.15 -11.67
N GLU A 279 -18.40 8.35 -11.80
CA GLU A 279 -17.73 8.26 -13.09
C GLU A 279 -17.77 6.81 -13.61
N ILE A 280 -17.91 6.66 -14.93
CA ILE A 280 -17.89 5.35 -15.58
C ILE A 280 -16.57 4.65 -15.25
N PRO A 281 -16.59 3.37 -14.80
CA PRO A 281 -15.38 2.64 -14.48
C PRO A 281 -14.42 2.60 -15.67
N THR A 282 -13.15 2.85 -15.42
CA THR A 282 -12.11 2.65 -16.43
C THR A 282 -11.92 1.15 -16.68
N LYS A 283 -12.06 0.74 -17.95
CA LYS A 283 -11.76 -0.62 -18.41
C LYS A 283 -10.25 -0.88 -18.33
N LEU A 284 -9.82 -1.94 -17.65
CA LEU A 284 -8.40 -2.26 -17.43
C LEU A 284 -7.87 -3.38 -18.34
N PHE A 285 -8.67 -3.85 -19.29
CA PHE A 285 -8.37 -4.92 -20.22
C PHE A 285 -8.66 -4.52 -21.67
N PRO A 286 -8.04 -5.18 -22.67
CA PRO A 286 -8.27 -4.94 -24.09
C PRO A 286 -9.76 -5.00 -24.47
#